data_AF-A0A7V7CWE3-F1
#
_entry.id   AF-A0A7V7CWE3-F1
#
_cell.length_a   1.000
_cell.length_b   1.000
_cell.length_c   1.000
_cell.angle_alpha   90.00
_cell.angle_beta   90.00
_cell.angle_gamma   90.00
#
_symmetry.space_group_name_H-M   'P 1'
#
loop_
_entity.id
_entity.type
_entity.pdbx_description
1 polymer ?
#
loop_
_entity_poly.entity_id
_entity_poly.type
_entity_poly.pdbx_seq_one_letter_code
_entity_poly.pdbx_strand_id
1 'polypeptide(L)'
;MLGQRILSALILLPIALAAVWYGSWGFACLVGLAGVLAAWEWTRLCFGQCGRGGWVLGGMAVLVALLASFASALVLPVVFLAAFLAPLAQQEEGRSPVWMVSGAFYIGLPVAALTWVRGLDQGHTTLWLLLVVWATDIFAYAAGRLIGGPKLMPRV
;
A
#
# COMPACT_ATOMS: atom_id res chain seq x y z
N MET A 1 7.63 -16.38 -19.36
CA MET A 1 6.79 -15.95 -18.22
C MET A 1 7.46 -16.12 -16.85
N LEU A 2 8.18 -17.23 -16.57
CA LEU A 2 8.93 -17.34 -15.30
C LEU A 2 10.10 -16.34 -15.20
N GLY A 3 10.86 -16.17 -16.29
CA GLY A 3 12.00 -15.24 -16.32
C GLY A 3 11.62 -13.79 -16.01
N GLN A 4 10.44 -13.32 -16.45
CA GLN A 4 9.95 -11.97 -16.13
C GLN A 4 9.65 -11.81 -14.63
N ARG A 5 9.10 -12.85 -13.98
CA ARG A 5 8.82 -12.83 -12.53
C ARG A 5 10.10 -12.84 -11.70
N ILE A 6 11.10 -13.62 -12.14
CA ILE A 6 12.42 -13.64 -11.50
C ILE A 6 13.09 -12.28 -11.66
N LEU A 7 13.07 -11.71 -12.87
CA LEU A 7 13.67 -10.41 -13.14
C LEU A 7 13.00 -9.29 -12.33
N SER A 8 11.66 -9.27 -12.26
CA SER A 8 10.95 -8.27 -11.45
C SER A 8 11.28 -8.40 -9.96
N ALA A 9 11.34 -9.63 -9.43
CA ALA A 9 11.71 -9.86 -8.04
C ALA A 9 13.16 -9.42 -7.76
N LEU A 10 14.08 -9.73 -8.68
CA LEU A 10 15.49 -9.38 -8.56
C LEU A 10 15.75 -7.87 -8.62
N ILE A 11 14.86 -7.10 -9.25
CA ILE A 11 14.93 -5.63 -9.29
C ILE A 11 14.23 -5.01 -8.07
N LEU A 12 13.01 -5.45 -7.77
CA LEU A 12 12.18 -4.82 -6.72
C LEU A 12 12.70 -5.12 -5.30
N LEU A 13 13.23 -6.33 -5.06
CA LEU A 13 13.70 -6.72 -3.74
C LEU A 13 14.89 -5.85 -3.27
N PRO A 14 15.97 -5.64 -4.06
CA PRO A 14 17.03 -4.72 -3.67
C PRO A 14 16.55 -3.29 -3.48
N ILE A 15 15.62 -2.80 -4.31
CA ILE A 15 15.06 -1.45 -4.15
C ILE A 15 14.34 -1.31 -2.82
N ALA A 16 13.50 -2.28 -2.46
CA ALA A 16 12.78 -2.28 -1.18
C ALA A 16 13.76 -2.33 0.01
N LEU A 17 14.75 -3.22 -0.04
CA LEU A 17 15.76 -3.34 1.01
C LEU A 17 16.62 -2.07 1.13
N ALA A 18 17.05 -1.50 0.00
CA ALA A 18 17.79 -0.25 -0.05
C ALA A 18 16.95 0.91 0.51
N ALA A 19 15.66 1.01 0.15
CA ALA A 19 14.78 2.03 0.68
C ALA A 19 14.62 1.93 2.20
N VAL A 20 14.53 0.71 2.74
CA VAL A 20 14.54 0.49 4.19
C VAL A 20 15.88 0.90 4.79
N TRP A 21 17.01 0.70 4.13
CA TRP A 21 18.34 1.01 4.68
C TRP A 21 18.73 2.51 4.60
N TYR A 22 18.45 3.17 3.48
CA TYR A 22 18.91 4.56 3.20
C TYR A 22 18.11 5.68 3.89
N GLY A 23 17.13 5.33 4.73
CA GLY A 23 16.46 6.28 5.62
C GLY A 23 15.04 6.67 5.22
N SER A 24 14.44 7.55 6.02
CA SER A 24 12.99 7.83 6.01
C SER A 24 12.49 8.39 4.66
N TRP A 25 13.29 9.20 3.97
CA TRP A 25 12.92 9.77 2.67
C TRP A 25 12.78 8.72 1.58
N GLY A 26 13.77 7.84 1.43
CA GLY A 26 13.74 6.79 0.41
C GLY A 26 12.56 5.84 0.61
N PHE A 27 12.33 5.44 1.87
CA PHE A 27 11.21 4.60 2.24
C PHE A 27 9.85 5.29 2.02
N ALA A 28 9.69 6.55 2.45
CA ALA A 28 8.46 7.32 2.25
C ALA A 28 8.13 7.51 0.77
N CYS A 29 9.13 7.76 -0.09
CA CYS A 29 8.95 7.83 -1.54
C CYS A 29 8.46 6.48 -2.11
N LEU A 30 9.06 5.36 -1.69
CA LEU A 30 8.67 4.03 -2.15
C LEU A 30 7.24 3.69 -1.73
N VAL A 31 6.91 3.88 -0.45
CA VAL A 31 5.57 3.56 0.09
C VAL A 31 4.52 4.54 -0.45
N GLY A 32 4.86 5.81 -0.61
CA GLY A 32 4.00 6.81 -1.25
C GLY A 32 3.67 6.43 -2.70
N LEU A 33 4.69 6.03 -3.48
CA LEU A 33 4.50 5.55 -4.86
C LEU A 33 3.64 4.27 -4.91
N ALA A 34 3.88 3.32 -4.00
CA ALA A 34 3.02 2.15 -3.86
C ALA A 34 1.56 2.54 -3.54
N GLY A 35 1.36 3.58 -2.71
CA GLY A 35 0.05 4.14 -2.42
C GLY A 35 -0.63 4.78 -3.64
N VAL A 36 0.12 5.47 -4.50
CA VAL A 36 -0.40 6.00 -5.77
C VAL A 36 -0.86 4.86 -6.68
N LEU A 37 -0.03 3.82 -6.84
CA LEU A 37 -0.37 2.65 -7.65
C LEU A 37 -1.61 1.95 -7.09
N ALA A 38 -1.67 1.74 -5.76
CA ALA A 38 -2.82 1.14 -5.10
C ALA A 38 -4.10 1.98 -5.30
N ALA A 39 -4.02 3.31 -5.27
CA ALA A 39 -5.17 4.18 -5.52
C ALA A 39 -5.65 4.11 -6.98
N TRP A 40 -4.71 4.03 -7.92
CA TRP A 40 -5.00 3.83 -9.34
C TRP A 40 -5.66 2.47 -9.60
N GLU A 41 -5.17 1.40 -8.99
CA GLU A 41 -5.76 0.06 -9.11
C GLU A 41 -7.14 0.00 -8.43
N TRP A 42 -7.25 0.50 -7.20
CA TRP A 42 -8.49 0.52 -6.42
C TRP A 42 -9.63 1.18 -7.21
N THR A 43 -9.38 2.37 -7.76
CA THR A 43 -10.42 3.09 -8.51
C THR A 43 -10.77 2.44 -9.84
N ARG A 44 -9.82 1.77 -10.51
CA ARG A 44 -10.11 0.94 -11.69
C ARG A 44 -10.94 -0.29 -11.33
N LEU A 45 -10.66 -0.94 -10.21
CA LEU A 45 -11.41 -2.11 -9.74
C LEU A 45 -12.84 -1.73 -9.34
N CYS A 46 -13.01 -0.65 -8.59
CA CYS A 46 -14.33 -0.22 -8.12
C CYS A 46 -15.17 0.44 -9.22
N PHE A 47 -14.54 1.07 -10.21
CA PHE A 47 -15.25 1.99 -11.11
C PHE A 47 -14.79 1.98 -12.58
N GLY A 48 -13.98 1.00 -12.99
CA GLY A 48 -13.53 0.81 -14.38
C GLY A 48 -12.43 1.75 -14.89
N GLN A 49 -12.21 2.90 -14.23
CA GLN A 49 -11.18 3.87 -14.62
C GLN A 49 -10.67 4.70 -13.42
N CYS A 50 -9.44 5.19 -13.55
CA CYS A 50 -8.83 6.11 -12.58
C CYS A 50 -9.25 7.56 -12.90
N GLY A 51 -10.30 8.02 -12.24
CA GLY A 51 -10.75 9.41 -12.31
C GLY A 51 -10.01 10.35 -11.35
N ARG A 52 -10.51 11.59 -11.22
CA ARG A 52 -9.98 12.59 -10.27
C ARG A 52 -9.86 12.08 -8.83
N GLY A 53 -10.85 11.33 -8.36
CA GLY A 53 -10.82 10.73 -7.01
C GLY A 53 -9.61 9.83 -6.78
N GLY A 54 -9.22 9.03 -7.78
CA GLY A 54 -8.03 8.17 -7.68
C GLY A 54 -6.73 8.95 -7.53
N TRP A 55 -6.59 10.05 -8.27
CA TRP A 55 -5.44 10.96 -8.14
C TRP A 55 -5.42 11.69 -6.80
N VAL A 56 -6.59 12.06 -6.25
CA VAL A 56 -6.70 12.64 -4.90
C VAL A 56 -6.24 11.63 -3.85
N LEU A 57 -6.69 10.36 -3.95
CA LEU A 57 -6.24 9.29 -3.06
C LEU A 57 -4.73 9.05 -3.17
N GLY A 58 -4.19 9.00 -4.38
CA GLY A 58 -2.75 8.82 -4.62
C GLY A 58 -1.92 9.98 -4.08
N GLY A 59 -2.32 11.22 -4.37
CA GLY A 59 -1.67 12.41 -3.81
C GLY A 59 -1.71 12.43 -2.29
N MET A 60 -2.83 11.99 -1.69
CA MET A 60 -2.91 11.87 -0.24
C MET A 60 -2.00 10.76 0.30
N ALA A 61 -1.87 9.63 -0.38
CA ALA A 61 -0.96 8.57 0.05
C ALA A 61 0.49 9.06 0.10
N VAL A 62 0.93 9.86 -0.89
CA VAL A 62 2.25 10.50 -0.85
C VAL A 62 2.37 11.46 0.32
N LEU A 63 1.37 12.32 0.55
CA LEU A 63 1.38 13.25 1.67
C LEU A 63 1.43 12.53 3.02
N VAL A 64 0.66 11.45 3.18
CA VAL A 64 0.65 10.61 4.38
C VAL A 64 2.01 9.96 4.62
N ALA A 65 2.65 9.42 3.58
CA ALA A 65 4.00 8.85 3.69
C ALA A 65 5.03 9.89 4.17
N LEU A 66 4.99 11.11 3.59
CA LEU A 66 5.88 12.19 3.99
C LEU A 66 5.61 12.65 5.44
N LEU A 67 4.35 12.87 5.81
CA LEU A 67 3.99 13.33 7.15
C LEU A 67 4.25 12.28 8.23
N ALA A 68 4.07 10.99 7.93
CA ALA A 68 4.39 9.91 8.86
C ALA A 68 5.87 9.87 9.26
N SER A 69 6.75 10.41 8.40
CA SER A 69 8.19 10.49 8.66
C SER A 69 8.60 11.66 9.56
N PHE A 70 7.84 12.77 9.56
CA PHE A 70 8.30 14.04 10.16
C PHE A 70 7.29 14.72 11.10
N ALA A 71 6.01 14.40 10.98
CA ALA A 71 4.91 15.06 11.70
C ALA A 71 3.76 14.06 11.92
N SER A 72 4.05 12.96 12.64
CA SER A 72 3.11 11.83 12.83
C SER A 72 1.75 12.24 13.38
N ALA A 73 1.67 13.30 14.19
CA ALA A 73 0.42 13.85 14.72
C ALA A 73 -0.57 14.32 13.64
N LEU A 74 -0.09 14.71 12.46
CA LEU A 74 -0.92 15.20 11.35
C LEU A 74 -1.45 14.09 10.43
N VAL A 75 -0.97 12.85 10.59
CA VAL A 75 -1.29 11.75 9.69
C VAL A 75 -2.77 11.38 9.71
N LEU A 76 -3.34 11.17 10.91
CA LEU A 76 -4.76 10.81 11.03
C LEU A 76 -5.68 11.90 10.46
N PRO A 77 -5.54 13.19 10.81
CA PRO A 77 -6.30 14.27 10.18
C PRO A 77 -6.26 14.23 8.65
N VAL A 78 -5.10 13.95 8.06
CA VAL A 78 -4.93 13.89 6.61
C VAL A 78 -5.61 12.67 5.99
N VAL A 79 -5.56 11.50 6.65
CA VAL A 79 -6.32 10.31 6.19
C VAL A 79 -7.83 10.58 6.25
N PHE A 80 -8.33 11.17 7.33
CA PHE A 80 -9.75 11.55 7.45
C PHE A 80 -10.14 12.61 6.41
N LEU A 81 -9.27 13.58 6.14
CA LEU A 81 -9.48 14.55 5.08
C LEU A 81 -9.56 13.88 3.70
N ALA A 82 -8.75 12.85 3.44
CA ALA A 82 -8.84 12.09 2.20
C ALA A 82 -10.17 11.34 2.08
N ALA A 83 -10.58 10.70 3.16
CA ALA A 83 -11.87 10.02 3.23
C ALA A 83 -13.04 10.98 2.95
N PHE A 84 -12.92 12.24 3.36
CA PHE A 84 -13.92 13.26 3.08
C PHE A 84 -13.85 13.85 1.65
N LEU A 85 -12.65 14.19 1.17
CA LEU A 85 -12.46 14.89 -0.11
C LEU A 85 -12.51 13.97 -1.33
N ALA A 86 -12.02 12.74 -1.23
CA ALA A 86 -11.91 11.84 -2.38
C ALA A 86 -13.26 11.49 -3.01
N PRO A 87 -14.35 11.23 -2.25
CA PRO A 87 -15.68 11.09 -2.82
C PRO A 87 -16.19 12.36 -3.50
N LEU A 88 -15.92 13.55 -2.94
CA LEU A 88 -16.36 14.84 -3.49
C LEU A 88 -15.63 15.20 -4.79
N ALA A 89 -14.37 14.78 -4.92
CA ALA A 89 -13.59 14.95 -6.14
C ALA A 89 -14.04 14.03 -7.28
N GLN A 90 -14.88 13.03 -6.99
CA GLN A 90 -15.41 12.11 -7.97
C GLN A 90 -16.62 12.74 -8.67
N GLN A 91 -16.43 13.16 -9.92
CA GLN A 91 -17.48 13.85 -10.70
C GLN A 91 -18.33 12.92 -11.57
N GLU A 92 -18.13 11.60 -11.49
CA GLU A 92 -18.89 10.67 -12.31
C GLU A 92 -20.12 10.15 -11.57
N GLU A 93 -21.29 10.38 -12.17
CA GLU A 93 -22.57 9.91 -11.68
C GLU A 93 -22.59 8.38 -11.52
N GLY A 94 -23.23 7.89 -10.44
CA GLY A 94 -23.41 6.47 -10.18
C GLY A 94 -22.26 5.75 -9.44
N ARG A 95 -21.17 6.44 -9.10
CA ARG A 95 -20.08 5.86 -8.29
C ARG A 95 -20.36 5.95 -6.80
N SER A 96 -20.25 4.83 -6.10
CA SER A 96 -20.52 4.79 -4.65
C SER A 96 -19.42 5.51 -3.85
N PRO A 97 -19.77 6.53 -3.04
CA PRO A 97 -18.81 7.24 -2.18
C PRO A 97 -18.19 6.32 -1.12
N VAL A 98 -18.89 5.25 -0.73
CA VAL A 98 -18.41 4.28 0.26
C VAL A 98 -17.09 3.66 -0.19
N TRP A 99 -16.96 3.27 -1.47
CA TRP A 99 -15.71 2.70 -1.99
C TRP A 99 -14.56 3.69 -1.99
N MET A 100 -14.83 4.99 -2.18
CA MET A 100 -13.80 6.04 -2.08
C MET A 100 -13.33 6.23 -0.63
N VAL A 101 -14.27 6.27 0.32
CA VAL A 101 -13.98 6.35 1.76
C VAL A 101 -13.18 5.12 2.21
N SER A 102 -13.61 3.92 1.83
CA SER A 102 -12.91 2.68 2.14
C SER A 102 -11.51 2.67 1.55
N GLY A 103 -11.32 3.10 0.31
CA GLY A 103 -10.01 3.21 -0.33
C GLY A 103 -9.07 4.16 0.41
N ALA A 104 -9.58 5.31 0.90
CA ALA A 104 -8.79 6.25 1.69
C ALA A 104 -8.21 5.62 2.96
N PHE A 105 -9.02 4.88 3.72
CA PHE A 105 -8.55 4.20 4.92
C PHE A 105 -7.67 2.98 4.58
N TYR A 106 -8.10 2.18 3.61
CA TYR A 106 -7.43 0.93 3.22
C TYR A 106 -6.03 1.18 2.65
N ILE A 107 -5.81 2.32 1.99
CA ILE A 107 -4.49 2.70 1.45
C ILE A 107 -3.73 3.59 2.44
N GLY A 108 -4.40 4.60 2.99
CA GLY A 108 -3.77 5.61 3.85
C GLY A 108 -3.24 5.05 5.16
N LEU A 109 -3.98 4.17 5.84
CA LEU A 109 -3.55 3.62 7.13
C LEU A 109 -2.33 2.70 7.01
N PRO A 110 -2.23 1.76 6.04
CA PRO A 110 -1.00 0.98 5.86
C PRO A 110 0.19 1.83 5.44
N VAL A 111 0.00 2.82 4.56
CA VAL A 111 1.06 3.77 4.15
C VAL A 111 1.60 4.53 5.37
N ALA A 112 0.71 5.03 6.22
CA ALA A 112 1.05 5.67 7.48
C ALA A 112 1.81 4.73 8.41
N ALA A 113 1.25 3.54 8.67
CA ALA A 113 1.78 2.59 9.63
C ALA A 113 3.18 2.10 9.24
N LEU A 114 3.39 1.70 7.98
CA LEU A 114 4.70 1.22 7.51
C LEU A 114 5.75 2.32 7.65
N THR A 115 5.42 3.55 7.24
CA THR A 115 6.36 4.67 7.28
C THR A 115 6.67 5.10 8.71
N TRP A 116 5.68 5.08 9.60
CA TRP A 116 5.86 5.38 11.02
C TRP A 116 6.70 4.31 11.73
N VAL A 117 6.39 3.03 11.53
CA VAL A 117 7.17 1.92 12.12
C VAL A 117 8.63 1.96 11.66
N ARG A 118 8.87 2.32 10.39
CA ARG A 118 10.24 2.52 9.87
C ARG A 118 11.00 3.59 10.64
N GLY A 119 10.32 4.62 11.15
CA GLY A 119 10.93 5.68 11.93
C GLY A 119 11.33 5.29 13.35
N LEU A 120 10.77 4.21 13.92
CA LEU A 120 10.93 3.87 15.35
C LEU A 120 12.35 3.40 15.69
N ASP A 121 12.96 2.58 14.84
CA ASP A 121 14.21 1.87 15.15
C ASP A 121 15.19 1.83 13.97
N GLN A 122 15.13 2.87 13.13
CA GLN A 122 15.91 2.97 11.88
C GLN A 122 15.61 1.82 10.89
N GLY A 123 14.48 1.13 11.03
CA GLY A 123 13.95 0.20 10.05
C GLY A 123 14.27 -1.26 10.27
N HIS A 124 14.88 -1.61 11.41
CA HIS A 124 15.06 -3.01 11.78
C HIS A 124 13.72 -3.72 11.94
N THR A 125 12.75 -3.08 12.61
CA THR A 125 11.39 -3.61 12.79
C THR A 125 10.67 -3.70 11.46
N THR A 126 10.80 -2.70 10.58
CA THR A 126 10.21 -2.75 9.24
C THR A 126 10.81 -3.86 8.40
N LEU A 127 12.12 -4.03 8.42
CA LEU A 127 12.80 -5.10 7.70
C LEU A 127 12.34 -6.47 8.22
N TRP A 128 12.28 -6.63 9.54
CA TRP A 128 11.75 -7.83 10.18
C TRP A 128 10.30 -8.10 9.75
N LEU A 129 9.42 -7.11 9.77
CA LEU A 129 8.03 -7.24 9.32
C LEU A 129 7.94 -7.69 7.85
N LEU A 130 8.70 -7.05 6.96
CA LEU A 130 8.72 -7.41 5.53
C LEU A 130 9.20 -8.86 5.33
N LEU A 131 10.28 -9.26 6.01
CA LEU A 131 10.81 -10.61 5.95
C LEU A 131 9.82 -11.64 6.48
N VAL A 132 9.14 -11.34 7.58
CA VAL A 132 8.10 -12.22 8.15
C VAL A 132 6.96 -12.39 7.15
N VAL A 133 6.42 -11.30 6.59
CA VAL A 133 5.32 -11.37 5.63
C VAL A 133 5.73 -12.16 4.38
N TRP A 134 6.88 -11.86 3.79
CA TRP A 134 7.38 -12.57 2.61
C TRP A 134 7.61 -14.06 2.89
N ALA A 135 8.23 -14.38 4.03
CA ALA A 135 8.42 -15.77 4.44
C ALA A 135 7.07 -16.47 4.60
N THR A 136 6.11 -15.86 5.31
CA THR A 136 4.80 -16.45 5.53
C THR A 136 4.04 -16.71 4.22
N ASP A 137 4.11 -15.81 3.25
CA ASP A 137 3.47 -16.02 1.93
C ASP A 137 4.12 -17.18 1.16
N ILE A 138 5.45 -17.25 1.15
CA ILE A 138 6.19 -18.34 0.48
C ILE A 138 5.87 -19.68 1.14
N PHE A 139 5.90 -19.74 2.48
CA PHE A 139 5.62 -20.96 3.22
C PHE A 139 4.15 -21.36 3.16
N ALA A 140 3.21 -20.41 3.12
CA ALA A 140 1.80 -20.70 2.92
C ALA A 140 1.54 -21.34 1.55
N TYR A 141 2.18 -20.82 0.49
CA TYR A 141 2.10 -21.43 -0.84
C TYR A 141 2.74 -22.83 -0.87
N ALA A 142 3.93 -22.99 -0.27
CA ALA A 142 4.63 -24.27 -0.23
C ALA A 142 3.85 -25.32 0.56
N ALA A 143 3.38 -24.98 1.77
CA ALA A 143 2.57 -25.86 2.61
C ALA A 143 1.25 -26.22 1.94
N GLY A 144 0.54 -25.24 1.37
CA GLY A 144 -0.72 -25.49 0.65
C GLY A 144 -0.55 -26.43 -0.55
N ARG A 145 0.60 -26.39 -1.23
CA ARG A 145 0.90 -27.29 -2.35
C ARG A 145 1.38 -28.67 -1.92
N LEU A 146 2.15 -28.77 -0.84
CA LEU A 146 2.78 -30.03 -0.39
C LEU A 146 1.85 -30.84 0.52
N ILE A 147 1.17 -30.19 1.47
CA ILE A 147 0.28 -30.83 2.44
C ILE A 147 -1.11 -31.00 1.85
N GLY A 148 -1.61 -29.99 1.12
CA GLY A 148 -2.98 -29.95 0.63
C GLY A 148 -4.02 -29.69 1.73
N GLY A 149 -5.30 -29.78 1.38
CA GLY A 149 -6.42 -29.57 2.31
C GLY A 149 -7.63 -28.87 1.67
N PRO A 150 -8.76 -28.76 2.39
CA PRO A 150 -9.91 -28.02 1.92
C PRO A 150 -9.57 -26.53 1.75
N LYS A 151 -9.96 -25.94 0.61
CA LYS A 151 -9.75 -24.51 0.36
C LYS A 151 -10.59 -23.67 1.33
N LEU A 152 -9.98 -22.66 1.95
CA LEU A 152 -10.69 -21.68 2.77
C LEU A 152 -11.69 -20.85 1.95
N MET A 153 -11.37 -20.58 0.68
CA MET A 153 -12.24 -19.84 -0.24
C MET A 153 -12.39 -20.63 -1.55
N PRO A 154 -13.39 -21.53 -1.66
CA PRO A 154 -13.49 -22.47 -2.79
C PRO A 154 -14.01 -21.86 -4.10
N ARG A 155 -14.78 -20.76 -4.00
CA ARG A 155 -15.55 -20.17 -5.10
C ARG A 155 -14.87 -18.99 -5.79
N VAL A 156 -13.68 -18.62 -5.31
CA VAL A 156 -12.80 -17.59 -5.85
C VAL A 156 -11.57 -18.30 -6.41
#